data_AF-A0A3B8W8W3-F1
#
_entry.id   AF-A0A3B8W8W3-F1
#
_cell.length_a   1.000
_cell.length_b   1.000
_cell.length_c   1.000
_cell.angle_alpha   90.00
_cell.angle_beta   90.00
_cell.angle_gamma   90.00
#
_symmetry.space_group_name_H-M   'P 1'
#
loop_
_entity.id
_entity.type
_entity.pdbx_description
1 polymer ?
#
loop_
_entity_poly.entity_id
_entity_poly.type
_entity_poly.pdbx_seq_one_letter_code
_entity_poly.pdbx_strand_id
1 'polypeptide(L)' 'MFSFLKKDPLKALIAQRNKMLEEAMHIQRSGDLKLYAVKMEAIDKLEKEIETLQSNKK' A
#
# COMPACT_ATOMS: atom_id res chain seq x y z
N MET A 1 12.21 -25.13 -8.29
CA MET A 1 12.71 -24.60 -6.99
C MET A 1 13.39 -23.29 -7.28
N PHE A 2 12.69 -22.18 -7.09
CA PHE A 2 13.05 -20.93 -7.74
C PHE A 2 13.67 -19.93 -6.76
N SER A 3 14.82 -19.38 -7.15
CA SER A 3 15.61 -18.35 -6.46
C SER A 3 14.92 -16.99 -6.29
N PHE A 4 13.61 -16.93 -6.01
CA PHE A 4 12.84 -15.68 -6.00
C PHE A 4 12.88 -14.90 -4.68
N LEU A 5 13.67 -15.32 -3.69
CA LEU A 5 13.79 -14.63 -2.39
C LEU A 5 14.71 -13.40 -2.39
N LYS A 6 14.94 -12.74 -3.54
CA LYS A 6 15.35 -11.33 -3.48
C LYS A 6 14.10 -10.53 -3.09
N LYS A 7 13.89 -10.38 -1.77
CA LYS A 7 12.87 -9.48 -1.21
C LYS A 7 13.21 -8.07 -1.69
N ASP A 8 12.59 -7.66 -2.79
CA ASP A 8 12.57 -6.25 -3.18
C ASP A 8 11.70 -5.54 -2.12
N PRO A 9 12.26 -4.72 -1.23
CA PRO A 9 11.48 -4.04 -0.19
C PRO A 9 10.36 -3.19 -0.80
N LEU A 10 10.61 -2.66 -2.01
CA LEU A 10 9.62 -1.98 -2.81
C LEU A 10 8.43 -2.87 -3.20
N LYS A 11 8.66 -4.12 -3.61
CA LYS A 11 7.58 -5.05 -3.97
C LYS A 11 6.75 -5.43 -2.75
N ALA A 12 7.38 -5.54 -1.57
CA ALA A 12 6.67 -5.80 -0.32
C ALA A 12 5.72 -4.63 0.04
N LEU A 13 6.19 -3.39 -0.08
CA LEU A 13 5.38 -2.20 0.18
C LEU A 13 4.22 -2.06 -0.81
N ILE A 14 4.45 -2.32 -2.10
CA ILE A 14 3.38 -2.30 -3.11
C ILE A 14 2.31 -3.37 -2.80
N ALA A 15 2.71 -4.57 -2.39
CA ALA A 15 1.77 -5.62 -2.00
C ALA A 15 0.96 -5.21 -0.76
N GLN A 16 1.61 -4.57 0.23
CA GLN A 16 0.94 -4.04 1.42
C GLN A 16 -0.06 -2.94 1.07
N ARG A 17 0.31 -1.99 0.19
CA ARG A 17 -0.58 -0.94 -0.32
C ARG A 17 -1.84 -1.54 -0.95
N ASN A 18 -1.67 -2.53 -1.82
CA ASN A 18 -2.80 -3.17 -2.51
C ASN A 18 -3.76 -3.83 -1.54
N LYS A 19 -3.24 -4.49 -0.50
CA LYS A 19 -4.07 -5.06 0.57
C LYS A 19 -4.84 -3.97 1.32
N MET A 20 -4.19 -2.87 1.67
CA MET A 20 -4.84 -1.75 2.36
C MET A 20 -5.94 -1.10 1.51
N LEU A 21 -5.73 -0.97 0.20
CA LEU A 21 -6.74 -0.48 -0.75
C LEU A 21 -7.95 -1.41 -0.85
N GLU A 22 -7.72 -2.72 -0.90
CA GLU A 22 -8.80 -3.71 -0.89
C GLU A 22 -9.65 -3.56 0.38
N GLU A 23 -9.01 -3.48 1.54
CA GLU A 23 -9.70 -3.24 2.80
C GLU A 23 -10.42 -1.88 2.82
N ALA A 24 -9.84 -0.83 2.25
CA ALA A 24 -10.48 0.48 2.13
C ALA A 24 -11.73 0.42 1.23
N MET A 25 -11.72 -0.36 0.15
CA MET A 25 -12.92 -0.58 -0.68
C MET A 25 -14.05 -1.24 0.12
N HIS A 26 -13.74 -2.20 1.00
CA HIS A 26 -14.76 -2.80 1.86
C HIS A 26 -15.38 -1.78 2.82
N ILE A 27 -14.57 -0.87 3.37
CA ILE A 27 -15.03 0.20 4.27
C ILE A 27 -15.85 1.25 3.53
N GLN A 28 -15.45 1.60 2.30
CA GLN A 28 -16.23 2.48 1.44
C GLN A 28 -17.62 1.87 1.15
N ARG A 29 -17.68 0.57 0.85
CA ARG A 29 -18.92 -0.16 0.64
C ARG A 29 -19.79 -0.27 1.88
N SER A 30 -19.20 -0.32 3.08
CA SER A 30 -19.96 -0.30 4.34
C SER A 30 -20.50 1.09 4.68
N GLY A 31 -20.09 2.14 3.95
CA GLY A 31 -20.56 3.51 4.17
C GLY A 31 -19.88 4.24 5.33
N ASP A 32 -18.83 3.68 5.93
CA ASP A 32 -18.10 4.33 7.02
C ASP A 32 -17.05 5.30 6.45
N LEU A 33 -17.50 6.50 6.11
CA LEU A 33 -16.67 7.53 5.50
C LEU A 33 -15.55 8.03 6.41
N LYS A 34 -15.75 8.04 7.73
CA LYS A 34 -14.70 8.44 8.68
C LYS A 34 -13.57 7.44 8.68
N LEU A 35 -13.91 6.15 8.82
CA LEU A 35 -12.91 5.09 8.82
C LEU A 35 -12.23 4.97 7.45
N TYR A 36 -12.98 5.16 6.37
CA TYR A 36 -12.43 5.21 5.02
C TYR A 36 -11.41 6.34 4.87
N ALA A 37 -11.73 7.57 5.31
CA ALA A 37 -10.82 8.70 5.24
C ALA A 37 -9.51 8.46 6.02
N VAL A 38 -9.61 7.92 7.24
CA VAL A 38 -8.43 7.55 8.05
C VAL A 38 -7.59 6.50 7.33
N LYS A 39 -8.23 5.52 6.70
CA LYS A 39 -7.52 4.46 5.99
C LYS A 39 -6.84 4.96 4.71
N MET A 40 -7.50 5.84 3.97
CA MET A 40 -6.93 6.50 2.79
C MET A 40 -5.74 7.38 3.17
N GLU A 41 -5.79 8.12 4.27
CA GLU A 41 -4.64 8.92 4.73
C GLU A 41 -3.40 8.03 5.03
N ALA A 42 -3.62 6.83 5.60
CA ALA A 42 -2.54 5.87 5.83
C ALA A 42 -1.99 5.30 4.51
N ILE A 43 -2.84 5.07 3.51
CA ILE A 43 -2.43 4.61 2.18
C ILE A 43 -1.60 5.69 1.47
N ASP A 44 -2.01 6.96 1.54
CA ASP A 44 -1.29 8.09 0.93
C ASP A 44 0.11 8.26 1.54
N LYS A 45 0.27 8.04 2.85
CA LYS A 45 1.59 8.05 3.51
C LYS A 45 2.48 6.93 2.97
N LEU A 46 1.92 5.73 2.83
CA LEU A 46 2.64 4.56 2.32
C LEU A 46 2.98 4.69 0.82
N GLU A 47 2.15 5.38 0.04
CA GLU A 47 2.46 5.75 -1.36
C GLU A 47 3.67 6.65 -1.46
N LYS A 48 3.75 7.70 -0.63
CA LYS A 48 4.91 8.59 -0.59
C LYS A 48 6.18 7.82 -0.25
N GLU A 49 6.12 6.89 0.70
CA GLU A 49 7.25 6.02 1.01
C GLU A 49 7.67 5.17 -0.20
N ILE A 50 6.71 4.58 -0.92
CA ILE A 50 6.98 3.83 -2.17
C ILE A 50 7.63 4.73 -3.22
N GLU A 51 7.11 5.94 -3.45
CA GLU A 51 7.65 6.90 -4.42
C GLU A 51 9.09 7.33 -4.08
N THR A 52 9.38 7.57 -2.79
CA THR A 52 10.74 7.92 -2.35
C THR A 52 11.71 6.75 -2.60
N LEU A 53 11.29 5.52 -2.35
CA LEU A 53 12.09 4.32 -2.60
C LEU A 53 12.27 4.02 -4.08
N GLN A 54 11.26 4.32 -4.91
CA GLN A 54 11.36 4.22 -6.38
C GLN A 54 12.35 5.24 -6.93
N SER A 55 12.27 6.48 -6.45
CA SER A 55 13.16 7.58 -6.85
C SER A 55 14.61 7.29 -6.46
N ASN A 56 14.85 6.74 -5.27
CA ASN A 56 16.18 6.36 -4.80
C ASN A 56 16.79 5.14 -5.52
N LYS A 57 15.98 4.35 -6.23
CA LYS A 57 16.45 3.17 -7.00
C LYS A 57 16.80 3.51 -8.45
N LYS A 58 16.46 4.72 -8.91
CA LYS A 58 16.71 5.23 -10.27
C LYS A 58 18.11 5.82 -10.38
#